data_AF-A0A6G9FEY5-F1
#
_entry.id   AF-A0A6G9FEY5-F1
#
_cell.length_a   1.000
_cell.length_b   1.000
_cell.length_c   1.000
_cell.angle_alpha   90.00
_cell.angle_beta   90.00
_cell.angle_gamma   90.00
#
_symmetry.space_group_name_H-M   'P 1'
#
loop_
_entity.id
_entity.type
_entity.pdbx_description
1 polymer ?
#
loop_
_entity_poly.entity_id
_entity_poly.type
_entity_poly.pdbx_seq_one_letter_code
_entity_poly.pdbx_strand_id
1 'polypeptide(L)'
;MTSPDDFTRARILVKECLDLPALADTIGDQEVLVLAGVNSGELIRVVQRCEEALGRTLNDDELTGIDSIAAVAALLSDGRAG
;
A
#
# COMPACT_ATOMS: atom_id res chain seq x y z
N MET A 1 5.72 13.99 6.87
CA MET A 1 4.25 14.17 7.02
C MET A 1 3.63 13.64 5.75
N THR A 2 2.84 12.57 5.82
CA THR A 2 2.12 12.00 4.67
C THR A 2 1.02 12.96 4.24
N SER A 3 1.03 13.42 2.98
CA SER A 3 0.03 14.35 2.45
C SER A 3 -1.30 13.60 2.18
N PRO A 4 -2.47 14.26 2.22
CA PRO A 4 -3.73 13.66 1.75
C PRO A 4 -3.65 13.08 0.32
N ASP A 5 -2.79 13.63 -0.54
CA ASP A 5 -2.51 13.10 -1.88
C ASP A 5 -1.84 11.72 -1.84
N ASP A 6 -0.99 11.47 -0.83
CA ASP A 6 -0.28 10.21 -0.68
C ASP A 6 -1.23 9.10 -0.24
N PHE A 7 -2.19 9.39 0.65
CA PHE A 7 -3.27 8.46 1.00
C PHE A 7 -4.16 8.13 -0.20
N THR A 8 -4.47 9.14 -1.03
CA THR A 8 -5.27 8.92 -2.24
C THR A 8 -4.53 8.01 -3.23
N ARG A 9 -3.23 8.24 -3.45
CA ARG A 9 -2.39 7.39 -4.30
C ARG A 9 -2.25 5.97 -3.74
N ALA A 10 -2.01 5.84 -2.44
CA ALA A 10 -1.93 4.54 -1.78
C ALA A 10 -3.23 3.75 -1.93
N ARG A 11 -4.38 4.40 -1.73
CA ARG A 11 -5.69 3.76 -1.90
C ARG A 11 -5.95 3.34 -3.33
N ILE A 12 -5.59 4.18 -4.32
CA ILE A 12 -5.66 3.81 -5.74
C ILE A 12 -4.78 2.60 -6.04
N LEU A 13 -3.52 2.61 -5.59
CA LEU A 13 -2.58 1.51 -5.81
C LEU A 13 -3.09 0.20 -5.22
N VAL A 14 -3.55 0.23 -3.95
CA VAL A 14 -4.11 -0.94 -3.29
C VAL A 14 -5.34 -1.43 -4.05
N LYS A 15 -6.24 -0.52 -4.45
CA LYS A 15 -7.46 -0.83 -5.21
C LYS A 15 -7.18 -1.53 -6.55
N GLU A 16 -6.10 -1.18 -7.25
CA GLU A 16 -5.68 -1.85 -8.48
C GLU A 16 -5.13 -3.26 -8.26
N CYS A 17 -4.74 -3.60 -7.03
CA CYS A 17 -4.17 -4.90 -6.68
C CYS A 17 -5.20 -5.91 -6.16
N LEU A 18 -6.35 -5.42 -5.67
CA LEU A 18 -7.41 -6.26 -5.11
C LEU A 18 -8.24 -6.93 -6.20
N ASP A 19 -8.64 -8.17 -5.97
CA ASP A 19 -9.62 -8.87 -6.82
C ASP A 19 -11.03 -8.27 -6.64
N LEU A 20 -11.30 -7.63 -5.49
CA LEU A 20 -12.49 -6.83 -5.23
C LEU A 20 -12.12 -5.35 -4.94
N PRO A 21 -12.04 -4.48 -5.95
CA PRO A 21 -11.59 -3.09 -5.80
C PRO A 21 -12.42 -2.26 -4.81
N ALA A 22 -13.71 -2.58 -4.65
CA ALA A 22 -14.60 -1.88 -3.72
C ALA A 22 -14.21 -2.09 -2.24
N LEU A 23 -13.48 -3.17 -1.93
CA LEU A 23 -12.97 -3.42 -0.57
C LEU A 23 -11.99 -2.33 -0.14
N ALA A 24 -11.19 -1.81 -1.08
CA ALA A 24 -10.26 -0.73 -0.78
C ALA A 24 -10.96 0.55 -0.31
N ASP A 25 -12.23 0.78 -0.65
CA ASP A 25 -12.99 1.96 -0.19
C ASP A 25 -13.56 1.78 1.23
N THR A 26 -13.64 0.55 1.74
CA THR A 26 -14.17 0.24 3.08
C THR A 26 -13.09 0.12 4.15
N ILE A 27 -11.84 -0.11 3.74
CA ILE A 27 -10.69 -0.25 4.64
C ILE A 27 -10.29 1.11 5.22
N GLY A 28 -10.18 1.18 6.55
CA GLY A 28 -9.64 2.35 7.25
C GLY A 28 -8.14 2.56 6.99
N ASP A 29 -7.65 3.79 7.06
CA ASP A 29 -6.25 4.07 6.68
C ASP A 29 -5.21 3.34 7.53
N GLN A 30 -5.52 3.11 8.81
CA GLN A 30 -4.68 2.41 9.80
C GLN A 30 -5.11 0.94 10.00
N GLU A 31 -6.12 0.49 9.26
CA GLU A 31 -6.64 -0.86 9.41
C GLU A 31 -5.69 -1.86 8.75
N VAL A 32 -5.48 -2.97 9.44
CA VAL A 32 -4.60 -4.04 8.98
C VAL A 32 -5.28 -4.76 7.81
N LEU A 33 -4.66 -4.73 6.63
CA LEU A 33 -5.21 -5.23 5.36
C LEU A 33 -5.65 -6.70 5.46
N VAL A 34 -4.85 -7.55 6.13
CA VAL A 34 -5.21 -8.98 6.32
C VAL A 34 -6.47 -9.16 7.15
N LEU A 35 -6.70 -8.30 8.15
CA LEU A 35 -7.89 -8.36 8.99
C LEU A 35 -9.12 -7.85 8.25
N ALA A 36 -8.94 -6.95 7.28
CA ALA A 36 -9.99 -6.45 6.41
C ALA A 36 -10.31 -7.36 5.21
N GLY A 37 -9.65 -8.53 5.10
CA GLY A 37 -9.94 -9.54 4.09
C GLY A 37 -9.05 -9.49 2.85
N VAL A 38 -8.01 -8.67 2.84
CA VAL A 38 -6.97 -8.70 1.78
C VAL A 38 -6.10 -9.94 1.99
N ASN A 39 -5.99 -10.77 0.97
CA ASN A 39 -5.22 -12.01 1.06
C ASN A 39 -3.73 -11.80 0.76
N SER A 40 -2.91 -12.79 1.09
CA SER A 40 -1.45 -12.72 0.89
C SER A 40 -1.02 -12.55 -0.56
N GLY A 41 -1.77 -13.08 -1.53
CA GLY A 41 -1.52 -12.88 -2.95
C GLY A 41 -1.77 -11.43 -3.39
N GLU A 42 -2.83 -10.81 -2.89
CA GLU A 42 -3.12 -9.38 -3.11
C GLU A 42 -2.06 -8.50 -2.46
N LEU A 43 -1.59 -8.83 -1.25
CA LEU A 43 -0.49 -8.12 -0.60
C LEU A 43 0.81 -8.20 -1.40
N ILE A 44 1.13 -9.38 -1.93
CA ILE A 44 2.29 -9.55 -2.82
C ILE A 44 2.16 -8.70 -4.08
N ARG A 45 0.95 -8.50 -4.62
CA ARG A 45 0.71 -7.56 -5.75
C ARG A 45 0.90 -6.11 -5.32
N VAL A 46 0.41 -5.72 -4.14
CA VAL A 46 0.62 -4.38 -3.57
C VAL A 46 2.10 -4.08 -3.43
N VAL A 47 2.87 -5.01 -2.86
CA VAL A 47 4.32 -4.89 -2.72
C VAL A 47 5.00 -4.67 -4.07
N GLN A 48 4.73 -5.53 -5.06
CA GLN A 48 5.29 -5.39 -6.40
C GLN A 48 4.93 -4.04 -7.04
N ARG A 49 3.69 -3.60 -6.86
CA ARG A 49 3.23 -2.29 -7.37
C ARG A 49 3.91 -1.12 -6.67
N CYS A 50 4.20 -1.23 -5.37
CA CYS A 50 5.01 -0.26 -4.66
C CYS A 50 6.43 -0.21 -5.21
N GLU A 51 7.08 -1.36 -5.45
CA GLU A 51 8.42 -1.44 -6.05
C GLU A 51 8.47 -0.82 -7.44
N GLU A 52 7.47 -1.13 -8.29
CA GLU A 52 7.30 -0.52 -9.62
C GLU A 52 7.13 1.00 -9.52
N ALA A 53 6.35 1.50 -8.56
CA ALA A 53 6.12 2.93 -8.35
C ALA A 53 7.35 3.67 -7.80
N LEU A 54 8.20 2.98 -7.04
CA LEU A 54 9.44 3.51 -6.45
C LEU A 54 10.66 3.34 -7.36
N GLY A 55 10.58 2.47 -8.36
CA GLY A 55 11.71 2.12 -9.23
C GLY A 55 12.83 1.37 -8.51
N ARG A 56 12.55 0.77 -7.34
CA ARG A 56 13.49 -0.03 -6.56
C ARG A 56 12.78 -1.15 -5.82
N THR A 57 13.54 -2.16 -5.42
CA THR A 57 13.04 -3.20 -4.53
C THR A 57 12.88 -2.68 -3.10
N LEU A 58 11.92 -3.25 -2.38
CA LEU A 58 11.76 -3.03 -0.94
C LEU A 58 12.73 -3.92 -0.16
N ASN A 59 13.23 -3.40 0.96
CA ASN A 59 13.98 -4.21 1.92
C ASN A 59 13.03 -4.99 2.85
N ASP A 60 13.56 -5.92 3.64
CA ASP A 60 12.76 -6.76 4.55
C ASP A 60 11.92 -5.96 5.58
N ASP A 61 12.45 -4.87 6.14
CA ASP A 61 11.71 -4.01 7.07
C ASP A 61 10.54 -3.30 6.36
N GLU A 62 10.75 -2.83 5.14
CA GLU A 62 9.69 -2.23 4.31
C GLU A 62 8.65 -3.25 3.90
N LEU A 63 9.06 -4.46 3.52
CA LEU A 63 8.16 -5.55 3.14
C LEU A 63 7.25 -5.97 4.30
N THR A 64 7.82 -6.09 5.50
CA THR A 64 7.07 -6.44 6.72
C THR A 64 6.18 -5.29 7.20
N GLY A 65 6.53 -4.05 6.87
CA GLY A 65 5.76 -2.85 7.21
C GLY A 65 4.56 -2.55 6.31
N ILE A 66 4.41 -3.21 5.16
CA ILE A 66 3.28 -2.98 4.22
C ILE A 66 2.04 -3.75 4.68
N ASP A 67 1.36 -3.20 5.69
CA ASP A 67 0.20 -3.84 6.33
C ASP A 67 -1.08 -3.01 6.32
N SER A 68 -1.01 -1.75 5.89
CA SER A 68 -2.08 -0.75 5.98
C SER A 68 -1.95 0.28 4.86
N ILE A 69 -3.04 1.00 4.55
CA ILE A 69 -3.02 2.09 3.56
C ILE A 69 -2.04 3.19 3.99
N ALA A 70 -1.97 3.48 5.29
CA ALA A 70 -1.06 4.45 5.85
C ALA A 70 0.41 4.06 5.67
N ALA A 71 0.75 2.79 5.85
CA ALA A 71 2.10 2.30 5.62
C ALA A 71 2.49 2.41 4.12
N VAL A 72 1.58 2.04 3.22
CA VAL A 72 1.78 2.22 1.77
C VAL A 72 1.96 3.70 1.43
N ALA A 73 1.13 4.59 1.98
CA ALA A 73 1.24 6.02 1.75
C ALA A 73 2.56 6.60 2.28
N ALA A 74 3.01 6.17 3.46
CA ALA A 74 4.28 6.57 4.04
C ALA A 74 5.46 6.11 3.15
N LEU A 75 5.44 4.87 2.68
CA LEU A 75 6.46 4.32 1.79
C LEU A 75 6.56 5.11 0.47
N LEU A 76 5.42 5.38 -0.17
CA LEU A 76 5.36 6.14 -1.42
C LEU A 76 5.77 7.62 -1.24
N SER A 77 5.64 8.15 -0.02
CA SER A 77 6.06 9.51 0.32
C SER A 77 7.57 9.59 0.53
N ASP A 78 8.15 8.60 1.20
CA ASP A 78 9.59 8.55 1.51
C ASP A 78 10.41 8.41 0.23
N GLY A 79 10.00 7.53 -0.69
CA GLY A 79 10.67 7.35 -1.97
C GLY A 79 10.59 8.52 -2.95
N ARG A 80 9.76 9.54 -2.69
CA ARG A 80 9.71 10.79 -3.47
C ARG A 80 10.73 11.82 -3.02
N ALA A 81 11.33 11.65 -1.85
CA ALA A 81 12.31 12.58 -1.30
C ALA A 81 13.75 12.30 -1.78
N GLY A 82 13.95 11.30 -2.64
CA GLY A 82 15.23 10.90 -3.23
C GLY A 82 15.43 11.40 -4.66
#